data_AF-A0A8J7F381-F1
#
_entry.id   AF-A0A8J7F381-F1
#
_cell.length_a   1.000
_cell.length_b   1.000
_cell.length_c   1.000
_cell.angle_alpha   90.00
_cell.angle_beta   90.00
_cell.angle_gamma   90.00
#
_symmetry.space_group_name_H-M   'P 1'
#
loop_
_entity.id
_entity.type
_entity.pdbx_description
1 polymer ?
#
loop_
_entity_poly.entity_id
_entity_poly.type
_entity_poly.pdbx_seq_one_letter_code
_entity_poly.pdbx_strand_id
1 'polypeptide(L)'
;GRDGQPAQAVTLVSEPTGLLDSEDRQRQQFFLNQSKVQQQTAQRLVRQLPPQGSVQEVARQFKDGAIALALLHSMGQLEWQDPFHYSIQATAQPTASAAKSGTQSMNRYLFTKACRWTFLLKAFGFEAIPFERCGHCDRCRPSKSR
;
A
#
# COMPACT_ATOMS: atom_id res chain seq x y z
N GLY A 1 21.65 -2.26 2.92
CA GLY A 1 20.54 -1.32 2.96
C GLY A 1 20.59 -0.52 1.70
N ARG A 2 20.25 0.78 1.77
CA ARG A 2 20.38 1.71 0.62
C ARG A 2 21.84 1.93 0.21
N ASP A 3 22.77 1.50 1.05
CA ASP A 3 24.23 1.43 0.87
C ASP A 3 24.73 0.14 0.20
N GLY A 4 23.82 -0.76 -0.22
CA GLY A 4 24.17 -2.04 -0.84
C GLY A 4 24.65 -3.14 0.12
N GLN A 5 24.76 -2.86 1.42
CA GLN A 5 25.23 -3.83 2.42
C GLN A 5 24.10 -4.74 2.97
N PRO A 6 24.39 -5.81 3.71
CA PRO A 6 23.35 -6.51 4.48
C PRO A 6 22.67 -5.56 5.48
N ALA A 7 21.34 -5.59 5.55
CA ALA A 7 20.57 -4.80 6.52
C ALA A 7 19.75 -5.71 7.42
N GLN A 8 19.64 -5.34 8.70
CA GLN A 8 18.73 -5.97 9.65
C GLN A 8 17.51 -5.07 9.84
N ALA A 9 16.34 -5.68 9.92
CA ALA A 9 15.09 -4.99 10.16
C ALA A 9 14.37 -5.62 11.35
N VAL A 10 13.80 -4.78 12.21
CA VAL A 10 12.92 -5.19 13.30
C VAL A 10 11.52 -4.70 12.97
N THR A 11 10.55 -5.60 12.98
CA THR A 11 9.12 -5.25 12.82
C THR A 11 8.47 -5.25 14.18
N LEU A 12 8.01 -4.08 14.62
CA LEU A 12 7.16 -3.94 15.80
C LEU A 12 5.71 -3.90 15.33
N VAL A 13 4.87 -4.70 15.96
CA VAL A 13 3.45 -4.79 15.62
C VAL A 13 2.63 -4.88 16.90
N SER A 14 1.58 -4.05 16.98
CA SER A 14 0.53 -4.17 17.99
C SER A 14 -0.12 -5.54 17.94
N GLU A 15 -0.65 -5.98 19.09
CA GLU A 15 -1.33 -7.26 19.16
C GLU A 15 -2.70 -7.13 18.44
N PRO A 16 -2.98 -7.97 17.41
CA PRO A 16 -4.12 -7.73 16.51
C PRO A 16 -5.49 -8.06 17.12
N THR A 17 -5.54 -8.86 18.18
CA THR A 17 -6.81 -9.35 18.73
C THR A 17 -7.41 -8.39 19.77
N GLY A 18 -6.58 -7.52 20.34
CA GLY A 18 -6.94 -6.64 21.45
C GLY A 18 -6.93 -7.35 22.80
N LEU A 19 -6.21 -8.46 22.92
CA LEU A 19 -6.11 -9.24 24.16
C LEU A 19 -5.26 -8.51 25.20
N LEU A 20 -4.18 -7.85 24.75
CA LEU A 20 -3.29 -7.08 25.64
C LEU A 20 -3.80 -5.66 25.84
N ASP A 21 -4.28 -5.04 24.76
CA ASP A 21 -4.88 -3.71 24.78
C ASP A 21 -6.01 -3.65 23.74
N SER A 22 -7.23 -3.41 24.21
CA SER A 22 -8.40 -3.30 23.33
C SER A 22 -8.32 -2.11 22.37
N GLU A 23 -7.53 -1.07 22.66
CA GLU A 23 -7.32 0.07 21.77
C GLU A 23 -6.59 -0.33 20.48
N ASP A 24 -5.70 -1.32 20.52
CA ASP A 24 -4.94 -1.76 19.35
C ASP A 24 -5.89 -2.19 18.22
N ARG A 25 -6.88 -3.02 18.56
CA ARG A 25 -7.91 -3.47 17.61
C ARG A 25 -8.76 -2.30 17.11
N GLN A 26 -9.14 -1.37 17.99
CA GLN A 26 -9.95 -0.21 17.60
C GLN A 26 -9.20 0.70 16.63
N ARG A 27 -7.92 0.99 16.92
CA ARG A 27 -7.05 1.79 16.05
C ARG A 27 -6.85 1.12 14.69
N GLN A 28 -6.59 -0.19 14.67
CA GLN A 28 -6.49 -0.94 13.43
C GLN A 28 -7.78 -0.83 12.59
N GLN A 29 -8.94 -1.03 13.21
CA GLN A 29 -10.22 -0.93 12.51
C GLN A 29 -10.49 0.50 12.01
N PHE A 30 -10.14 1.52 12.81
CA PHE A 30 -10.23 2.91 12.42
C PHE A 30 -9.41 3.20 11.16
N PHE A 31 -8.14 2.78 11.11
CA PHE A 31 -7.29 3.01 9.93
C PHE A 31 -7.78 2.26 8.69
N LEU A 32 -8.29 1.03 8.85
CA LEU A 32 -8.89 0.27 7.74
C LEU A 32 -10.14 0.98 7.19
N ASN A 33 -11.04 1.43 8.08
CA ASN A 33 -12.25 2.15 7.70
C ASN A 33 -11.92 3.50 7.04
N GLN A 34 -11.01 4.27 7.64
CA GLN A 34 -10.59 5.56 7.11
C GLN A 34 -9.95 5.43 5.73
N SER A 35 -9.11 4.40 5.52
CA SER A 35 -8.55 4.11 4.21
C SER A 35 -9.62 3.78 3.17
N LYS A 36 -10.63 2.99 3.54
CA LYS A 36 -11.77 2.68 2.65
C LYS A 36 -12.56 3.95 2.29
N VAL A 37 -12.83 4.82 3.25
CA VAL A 37 -13.52 6.10 3.03
C VAL A 37 -12.71 6.99 2.09
N GLN A 38 -11.40 7.14 2.32
CA GLN A 38 -10.51 7.90 1.45
C GLN A 38 -10.50 7.37 0.02
N GLN A 39 -10.43 6.05 -0.15
CA GLN A 39 -10.51 5.43 -1.48
C GLN A 39 -11.84 5.72 -2.19
N GLN A 40 -12.97 5.57 -1.48
CA GLN A 40 -14.29 5.85 -2.05
C GLN A 40 -14.47 7.33 -2.41
N THR A 41 -13.97 8.23 -1.57
CA THR A 41 -14.01 9.67 -1.85
C THR A 41 -13.11 10.02 -3.03
N ALA A 42 -11.90 9.49 -3.08
CA ALA A 42 -10.99 9.63 -4.20
C ALA A 42 -11.63 9.15 -5.52
N GLN A 43 -12.24 7.96 -5.54
CA GLN A 43 -12.92 7.42 -6.73
C GLN A 43 -14.07 8.31 -7.22
N ARG A 44 -14.83 8.92 -6.30
CA ARG A 44 -15.88 9.89 -6.67
C ARG A 44 -15.25 11.17 -7.24
N LEU A 45 -14.18 11.64 -6.62
CA LEU A 45 -13.48 12.86 -7.00
C LEU A 45 -12.82 12.78 -8.37
N VAL A 46 -12.32 11.60 -8.77
CA VAL A 46 -11.72 11.36 -10.11
C VAL A 46 -12.57 11.94 -11.24
N ARG A 47 -13.90 11.85 -11.15
CA ARG A 47 -14.83 12.34 -12.19
C ARG A 47 -14.88 13.87 -12.32
N GLN A 48 -14.36 14.58 -11.32
CA GLN A 48 -14.39 16.05 -11.23
C GLN A 48 -12.99 16.66 -11.45
N LEU A 49 -11.94 15.83 -11.47
CA LEU A 49 -10.58 16.32 -11.65
C LEU A 49 -10.37 16.80 -13.09
N PRO A 50 -9.63 17.91 -13.29
CA PRO A 50 -9.23 18.31 -14.62
C PRO A 50 -8.31 17.23 -15.23
N PRO A 51 -8.38 17.01 -16.56
CA PRO A 51 -7.62 15.95 -17.23
C PRO A 51 -6.09 16.17 -17.15
N GLN A 52 -5.65 17.39 -16.90
CA GLN A 52 -4.25 17.73 -16.66
C GLN A 52 -4.19 18.96 -15.75
N GLY A 53 -3.07 19.14 -15.06
CA GLY A 53 -2.85 20.31 -14.20
C GLY A 53 -1.76 20.09 -13.16
N SER A 54 -1.69 20.99 -12.18
CA SER A 54 -0.76 20.82 -11.06
C SER A 54 -1.40 20.12 -9.86
N VAL A 55 -0.58 19.35 -9.14
CA VAL A 55 -0.97 18.71 -7.87
C VAL A 55 -1.41 19.76 -6.85
N GLN A 56 -0.73 20.91 -6.84
CA GLN A 56 -1.00 21.97 -5.86
C GLN A 56 -2.38 22.61 -6.07
N GLU A 57 -2.78 22.88 -7.30
CA GLU A 57 -4.10 23.43 -7.62
C GLU A 57 -5.21 22.45 -7.23
N VAL A 58 -5.05 21.18 -7.59
CA VAL A 58 -6.00 20.12 -7.22
C VAL A 58 -6.10 19.96 -5.70
N ALA A 59 -4.98 20.01 -4.97
CA ALA A 59 -4.97 19.92 -3.51
C ALA A 59 -5.61 21.15 -2.82
N ARG A 60 -5.58 22.32 -3.46
CA ARG A 60 -6.26 23.53 -2.96
C ARG A 60 -7.76 23.48 -3.20
N GLN A 61 -8.20 22.97 -4.35
CA GLN A 61 -9.61 22.91 -4.74
C GLN A 61 -10.34 21.74 -4.08
N PHE A 62 -9.66 20.61 -3.90
CA PHE A 62 -10.26 19.38 -3.42
C PHE A 62 -9.48 18.82 -2.23
N LYS A 63 -10.16 18.69 -1.08
CA LYS A 63 -9.58 18.19 0.18
C LYS A 63 -8.81 16.87 0.01
N ASP A 64 -9.35 15.95 -0.79
CA ASP A 64 -8.74 14.64 -1.07
C ASP A 64 -8.10 14.56 -2.47
N GLY A 65 -7.82 15.71 -3.09
CA GLY A 65 -7.33 15.82 -4.46
C GLY A 65 -6.01 15.08 -4.70
N ALA A 66 -5.01 15.30 -3.85
CA ALA A 66 -3.72 14.60 -3.95
C ALA A 66 -3.86 13.07 -3.81
N ILE A 67 -4.77 12.61 -2.94
CA ILE A 67 -5.06 11.18 -2.76
C ILE A 67 -5.73 10.61 -4.02
N ALA A 68 -6.65 11.36 -4.64
CA ALA A 68 -7.30 10.96 -5.87
C ALA A 68 -6.32 10.85 -7.06
N LEU A 69 -5.38 11.79 -7.18
CA LEU A 69 -4.31 11.70 -8.19
C LEU A 69 -3.40 10.48 -7.95
N ALA A 70 -3.00 10.23 -6.71
CA ALA A 70 -2.20 9.06 -6.36
C ALA A 70 -2.93 7.74 -6.66
N LEU A 71 -4.25 7.69 -6.43
CA LEU A 71 -5.07 6.53 -6.75
C LEU A 71 -5.21 6.32 -8.26
N LEU A 72 -5.38 7.39 -9.05
CA LEU A 72 -5.37 7.28 -10.51
C LEU A 72 -4.05 6.75 -11.05
N HIS A 73 -2.94 7.24 -10.50
CA HIS A 73 -1.61 6.75 -10.87
C HIS A 73 -1.47 5.27 -10.53
N SER A 74 -1.88 4.85 -9.32
CA SER A 74 -1.80 3.43 -8.95
C SER A 74 -2.62 2.55 -9.89
N MET A 75 -3.74 3.06 -10.43
CA MET A 75 -4.60 2.41 -11.44
C MET A 75 -4.06 2.43 -12.86
N GLY A 76 -2.93 3.09 -13.11
CA GLY A 76 -2.37 3.29 -14.45
C GLY A 76 -3.18 4.29 -15.29
N GLN A 77 -4.06 5.07 -14.65
CA GLN A 77 -4.94 6.05 -15.30
C GLN A 77 -4.42 7.48 -15.20
N LEU A 78 -3.25 7.68 -14.60
CA LEU A 78 -2.58 8.97 -14.54
C LEU A 78 -1.08 8.77 -14.73
N GLU A 79 -0.49 9.71 -15.45
CA GLU A 79 0.94 9.85 -15.65
C GLU A 79 1.44 11.14 -15.01
N TRP A 80 2.58 11.06 -14.31
CA TRP A 80 3.30 12.22 -13.82
C TRP A 80 4.16 12.77 -14.94
N GLN A 81 3.84 13.97 -15.42
CA GLN A 81 4.67 14.67 -16.42
C GLN A 81 5.97 15.16 -15.78
N ASP A 82 5.87 15.60 -14.51
CA ASP A 82 6.97 16.00 -13.64
C ASP A 82 6.52 15.83 -12.18
N PRO A 83 7.37 16.15 -11.16
CA PRO A 83 7.00 16.00 -9.75
C PRO A 83 5.77 16.80 -9.27
N PHE A 84 5.28 17.77 -10.07
CA PHE A 84 4.22 18.69 -9.72
C PHE A 84 3.03 18.67 -10.71
N HIS A 85 3.19 18.12 -11.91
CA HIS A 85 2.17 18.10 -12.96
C HIS A 85 1.76 16.70 -13.38
N TYR A 86 0.50 16.55 -13.78
CA TYR A 86 -0.08 15.26 -14.15
C TYR A 86 -0.91 15.33 -15.44
N SER A 87 -1.14 14.16 -16.03
CA SER A 87 -2.10 13.92 -17.10
C SER A 87 -2.90 12.65 -16.84
N ILE A 88 -4.23 12.72 -16.98
CA ILE A 88 -5.15 11.59 -16.85
C ILE A 88 -5.27 10.90 -18.20
N GLN A 89 -4.99 9.60 -18.22
CA GLN A 89 -5.04 8.75 -19.40
C GLN A 89 -6.47 8.22 -19.59
N ALA A 90 -7.26 8.85 -20.46
CA ALA A 90 -8.68 8.54 -20.66
C ALA A 90 -8.95 7.10 -21.18
N THR A 91 -7.97 6.47 -21.81
CA THR A 91 -8.09 5.14 -22.43
C THR A 91 -7.49 4.01 -21.60
N ALA A 92 -6.86 4.32 -20.46
CA ALA A 92 -6.24 3.32 -19.62
C ALA A 92 -7.30 2.44 -18.95
N GLN A 93 -7.33 1.16 -19.32
CA GLN A 93 -8.13 0.17 -18.61
C GLN A 93 -7.62 0.06 -17.17
N PRO A 94 -8.49 0.18 -16.16
CA PRO A 94 -8.07 0.05 -14.77
C PRO A 94 -7.47 -1.34 -14.57
N THR A 95 -6.19 -1.39 -14.19
CA THR A 95 -5.54 -2.66 -13.88
C THR A 95 -6.16 -3.24 -12.61
N ALA A 96 -6.58 -4.51 -12.65
CA ALA A 96 -7.26 -5.17 -11.53
C ALA A 96 -6.41 -5.26 -10.24
N SER A 97 -5.12 -4.99 -10.31
CA SER A 97 -4.17 -5.02 -9.20
C SER A 97 -4.11 -3.72 -8.37
N ALA A 98 -4.64 -2.62 -8.88
CA ALA A 98 -4.23 -1.27 -8.47
C ALA A 98 -4.96 -0.61 -7.31
N ALA A 99 -6.10 -1.14 -6.89
CA ALA A 99 -6.95 -0.52 -5.87
C ALA A 99 -6.91 -1.24 -4.51
N LYS A 100 -5.94 -2.13 -4.27
CA LYS A 100 -5.79 -2.73 -2.93
C LYS A 100 -5.27 -1.65 -1.98
N SER A 101 -6.08 -1.31 -0.97
CA SER A 101 -5.68 -0.38 0.09
C SER A 101 -4.30 -0.78 0.64
N GLY A 102 -3.35 0.15 0.60
CA GLY A 102 -2.02 -0.04 1.18
C GLY A 102 -2.10 -0.50 2.63
N THR A 103 -3.07 0.02 3.39
CA THR A 103 -3.36 -0.38 4.77
C THR A 103 -3.75 -1.86 4.85
N GLN A 104 -4.60 -2.36 3.95
CA GLN A 104 -4.99 -3.78 3.94
C GLN A 104 -3.83 -4.69 3.53
N SER A 105 -3.01 -4.26 2.57
CA SER A 105 -1.80 -5.01 2.18
C SER A 105 -0.78 -5.06 3.31
N MET A 106 -0.56 -3.95 4.01
CA MET A 106 0.30 -3.89 5.18
C MET A 106 -0.22 -4.78 6.32
N ASN A 107 -1.52 -4.73 6.60
CA ASN A 107 -2.14 -5.57 7.61
C ASN A 107 -1.92 -7.07 7.33
N ARG A 108 -2.15 -7.49 6.07
CA ARG A 108 -1.87 -8.86 5.64
C ARG A 108 -0.39 -9.21 5.78
N TYR A 109 0.52 -8.30 5.46
CA TYR A 109 1.97 -8.52 5.63
C TYR A 109 2.36 -8.73 7.10
N LEU A 110 1.81 -7.91 8.00
CA LEU A 110 2.14 -7.96 9.42
C LEU A 110 1.71 -9.29 10.06
N PHE A 111 0.51 -9.78 9.69
CA PHE A 111 -0.11 -10.95 10.32
C PHE A 111 -0.04 -12.24 9.49
N THR A 112 0.64 -12.21 8.34
CA THR A 112 0.82 -13.43 7.52
C THR A 112 1.62 -14.51 8.27
N LYS A 113 1.24 -15.77 8.05
CA LYS A 113 2.01 -16.96 8.44
C LYS A 113 2.97 -17.44 7.34
N ALA A 114 2.86 -16.88 6.14
CA ALA A 114 3.71 -17.22 5.00
C ALA A 114 5.12 -16.59 5.11
N CYS A 115 6.03 -16.97 4.22
CA CYS A 115 7.33 -16.32 4.09
C CYS A 115 7.18 -14.83 3.79
N ARG A 116 7.84 -13.96 4.57
CA ARG A 116 7.80 -12.50 4.38
C ARG A 116 8.36 -12.06 3.03
N TRP A 117 9.45 -12.68 2.59
CA TRP A 117 10.08 -12.37 1.31
C TRP A 117 9.18 -12.72 0.13
N THR A 118 8.60 -13.93 0.13
CA THR A 118 7.63 -14.32 -0.90
C THR A 118 6.43 -13.37 -0.93
N PHE A 119 5.92 -12.94 0.23
CA PHE A 119 4.84 -11.95 0.29
C PHE A 119 5.24 -10.62 -0.37
N LEU A 120 6.41 -10.08 0.01
CA LEU A 120 6.89 -8.79 -0.52
C LEU A 120 7.12 -8.86 -2.03
N LEU A 121 7.82 -9.88 -2.52
CA LEU A 121 8.09 -10.05 -3.95
C LEU A 121 6.78 -10.11 -4.76
N LYS A 122 5.78 -10.88 -4.31
CA LYS A 122 4.45 -10.90 -4.97
C LYS A 122 3.78 -9.53 -4.93
N ALA A 123 3.85 -8.81 -3.81
CA ALA A 123 3.24 -7.50 -3.66
C ALA A 123 3.89 -6.44 -4.58
N PHE A 124 5.17 -6.60 -4.92
CA PHE A 124 5.89 -5.76 -5.86
C PHE A 124 5.83 -6.24 -7.32
N GLY A 125 5.03 -7.28 -7.63
CA GLY A 125 4.80 -7.74 -9.00
C GLY A 125 5.82 -8.75 -9.53
N PHE A 126 6.65 -9.35 -8.67
CA PHE A 126 7.53 -10.45 -9.08
C PHE A 126 6.73 -11.75 -9.17
N GLU A 127 6.61 -12.31 -10.38
CA GLU A 127 5.83 -13.53 -10.64
C GLU A 127 6.66 -14.81 -10.46
N ALA A 128 7.93 -14.81 -10.87
CA ALA A 128 8.85 -15.93 -10.74
C ALA A 128 9.63 -15.86 -9.42
N ILE A 129 9.09 -16.48 -8.37
CA ILE A 129 9.77 -16.57 -7.07
C ILE A 129 10.31 -17.99 -6.89
N PRO A 130 11.64 -18.19 -6.82
CA PRO A 130 12.25 -19.52 -6.86
C PRO A 130 12.14 -20.28 -5.52
N PHE A 131 11.40 -19.75 -4.55
CA PHE A 131 11.27 -20.34 -3.22
C PHE A 131 9.89 -20.04 -2.60
N GLU A 132 9.38 -21.00 -1.84
CA GLU A 132 8.23 -20.79 -0.95
C GLU A 132 8.66 -20.29 0.44
N ARG A 133 9.87 -20.68 0.88
CA ARG A 133 10.47 -20.30 2.16
C ARG A 133 11.89 -19.81 1.92
N CYS A 134 12.18 -18.58 2.33
CA CYS A 134 13.49 -17.97 2.10
C CYS A 134 14.59 -18.41 3.09
N GLY A 135 14.25 -19.12 4.17
CA GLY A 135 15.20 -19.47 5.24
C GLY A 135 15.72 -18.31 6.11
N HIS A 136 15.47 -17.05 5.73
CA HIS A 136 16.07 -15.88 6.38
C HIS A 136 15.11 -15.02 7.23
N CYS A 137 13.81 -15.02 6.94
CA CYS A 137 12.84 -14.22 7.72
C CYS A 137 12.40 -14.92 9.02
N ASP A 138 11.84 -14.17 9.96
CA ASP A 138 11.23 -14.65 11.21
C ASP A 138 10.23 -15.81 11.03
N ARG A 139 9.50 -15.86 9.91
CA ARG A 139 8.59 -16.97 9.57
C ARG A 139 9.27 -18.21 9.01
N CYS A 140 10.51 -18.08 8.54
CA CYS A 140 11.27 -19.15 7.88
C CYS A 140 12.45 -19.67 8.70
N ARG A 141 12.99 -18.86 9.61
CA ARG A 141 14.07 -19.29 10.50
C ARG A 141 13.52 -20.37 11.46
N PRO A 142 14.26 -21.46 11.68
CA PRO A 142 13.89 -22.43 12.70
C PRO A 142 13.82 -21.70 14.05
N SER A 143 12.72 -21.87 14.77
CA SER A 143 12.68 -21.46 16.17
C SER A 143 13.79 -22.21 16.87
N LYS A 144 14.75 -21.52 17.49
CA LYS A 144 15.69 -22.19 18.39
C LYS A 144 14.82 -22.87 19.45
N SER A 145 14.74 -24.21 19.42
CA SER A 145 14.18 -24.97 20.52
C SER A 145 14.95 -24.54 21.77
N ARG A 146 14.26 -23.87 22.68
CA ARG A 146 14.77 -23.69 24.04
C ARG A 146 14.65 -25.01 24.77
#